data_AF-P91966-F1
#
_entry.id   AF-P91966-F1
#
_cell.length_a   1.000
_cell.length_b   1.000
_cell.length_c   1.000
_cell.angle_alpha   90.00
_cell.angle_beta   90.00
_cell.angle_gamma   90.00
#
_symmetry.space_group_name_H-M   'P 1'
#
loop_
_entity.id
_entity.type
_entity.pdbx_description
1 polymer ?
#
loop_
_entity_poly.entity_id
_entity_poly.type
_entity_poly.pdbx_seq_one_letter_code
_entity_poly.pdbx_strand_id
1 'polypeptide(L)' 'YVDFSDIGWEDWVIAPEGYDANYCEGRCSFPLHAELNATNHALVQTLVKVVGDVADETEVPPKPCCVPT' A
#
# COMPACT_ATOMS: atom_id res chain seq x y z
N TYR A 1 16.48 -0.50 -4.85
CA TYR A 1 17.34 0.53 -5.45
C TYR A 1 16.63 1.24 -6.58
N VAL A 2 16.69 2.57 -6.60
CA VAL A 2 16.28 3.42 -7.71
C VAL A 2 17.53 4.09 -8.24
N ASP A 3 17.83 3.85 -9.52
CA ASP A 3 18.86 4.56 -10.26
C ASP A 3 18.23 5.81 -10.89
N PHE A 4 18.86 6.97 -10.73
CA PHE A 4 18.33 8.20 -11.30
C PHE A 4 18.41 8.22 -12.83
N SER A 5 19.31 7.46 -13.46
CA SER A 5 19.31 7.33 -14.92
C SER A 5 18.10 6.57 -15.46
N ASP A 6 17.58 5.60 -14.71
CA ASP A 6 16.43 4.80 -15.14
C ASP A 6 15.13 5.62 -15.18
N ILE A 7 15.07 6.71 -14.42
CA ILE A 7 13.90 7.61 -14.33
C ILE A 7 14.14 8.99 -14.97
N GLY A 8 15.27 9.18 -15.65
CA GLY A 8 15.60 10.41 -16.38
C GLY A 8 15.92 11.61 -15.48
N TRP A 9 16.50 11.36 -14.31
CA TRP A 9 16.81 12.36 -13.29
C TRP A 9 18.30 12.69 -13.18
N GLU A 10 19.16 12.01 -13.94
CA GLU A 10 20.61 12.21 -13.94
C GLU A 10 21.03 13.65 -14.34
N ASP A 11 20.19 14.36 -15.07
CA ASP A 11 20.48 15.74 -15.52
C ASP A 11 20.29 16.80 -14.42
N TRP A 12 19.50 16.52 -13.36
CA TRP A 12 19.21 17.48 -12.29
C TRP A 12 19.62 17.02 -10.90
N VAL A 13 19.71 15.71 -10.66
CA VAL A 13 20.27 15.16 -9.42
C VAL A 13 21.75 14.87 -9.61
N ILE A 14 22.60 15.72 -9.02
CA ILE A 14 24.06 15.64 -9.21
C ILE A 14 24.69 14.47 -8.42
N ALA A 15 24.20 14.22 -7.21
CA ALA A 15 24.63 13.09 -6.36
C ALA A 15 23.59 12.84 -5.25
N PRO A 16 23.43 11.58 -4.78
CA PRO A 16 24.03 10.35 -5.31
C PRO A 16 23.45 9.98 -6.69
N GLU A 17 23.99 8.96 -7.36
CA GLU A 17 23.45 8.45 -8.64
C GLU A 17 22.15 7.63 -8.46
N GLY A 18 21.87 7.20 -7.23
CA GLY A 18 20.66 6.49 -6.86
C GLY A 18 20.62 6.18 -5.37
N TYR A 19 19.52 5.58 -4.92
CA TYR A 19 19.38 5.16 -3.53
C TYR A 19 18.35 4.04 -3.34
N ASP A 20 18.37 3.38 -2.18
CA ASP A 20 17.35 2.40 -1.80
C ASP A 20 16.06 3.07 -1.34
N ALA A 21 15.16 3.33 -2.30
CA ALA A 21 13.83 3.87 -2.04
C ALA A 21 12.92 2.92 -1.24
N ASN A 22 13.23 1.63 -1.22
CA ASN A 22 12.38 0.55 -0.72
C ASN A 22 11.00 0.57 -1.39
N TYR A 23 10.09 -0.29 -0.93
CA TYR A 23 8.71 -0.32 -1.39
C TYR A 23 7.85 -1.06 -0.38
N CYS A 24 6.53 -0.83 -0.46
CA CYS A 24 5.55 -1.58 0.30
C CYS A 24 4.93 -2.65 -0.58
N GLU A 25 4.97 -3.88 -0.12
CA GLU A 25 4.31 -5.01 -0.77
C GLU A 25 3.71 -5.91 0.31
N GLY A 26 2.50 -6.39 0.05
CA GLY A 26 1.80 -7.28 0.97
C GLY A 26 0.29 -7.16 0.85
N ARG A 27 -0.41 -8.02 1.59
CA ARG A 27 -1.87 -8.03 1.66
C ARG A 27 -2.33 -7.51 3.02
N CYS A 28 -3.21 -6.51 3.02
CA CYS A 28 -3.90 -6.03 4.22
C CYS A 28 -5.23 -6.80 4.39
N SER A 29 -5.18 -7.95 5.07
CA SER A 29 -6.36 -8.80 5.30
C SER A 29 -6.77 -8.79 6.77
N PHE A 30 -8.04 -9.04 7.06
CA PHE A 30 -8.52 -9.14 8.42
C PHE A 30 -7.95 -10.40 9.13
N PRO A 31 -7.62 -10.33 10.42
CA PRO A 31 -7.50 -9.10 11.23
C PRO A 31 -6.22 -8.34 10.87
N LEU A 32 -6.30 -7.00 10.78
CA LEU A 32 -5.10 -6.19 10.58
C LEU A 32 -4.26 -6.18 11.86
N HIS A 33 -2.98 -6.54 11.75
CA HIS A 33 -2.03 -6.44 12.86
C HIS A 33 -1.82 -4.99 13.30
N ALA A 34 -1.66 -4.79 14.62
CA ALA A 34 -1.44 -3.47 15.20
C ALA A 34 -0.17 -2.78 14.66
N GLU A 35 0.84 -3.56 14.29
CA GLU A 35 2.10 -3.09 13.69
C GLU A 35 1.91 -2.39 12.34
N LEU A 36 0.80 -2.63 11.65
CA LEU A 36 0.48 -1.98 10.37
C LEU A 36 -0.08 -0.55 10.53
N ASN A 37 -0.26 -0.07 11.78
CA ASN A 37 -0.76 1.28 12.09
C ASN A 37 -1.99 1.68 11.26
N ALA A 38 -2.92 0.74 11.09
CA ALA A 38 -4.07 0.93 10.21
C ALA A 38 -5.01 2.04 10.71
N THR A 39 -5.54 2.85 9.79
CA THR A 39 -6.59 3.82 10.13
C THR A 39 -7.89 3.10 10.51
N ASN A 40 -8.75 3.78 11.26
CA ASN A 40 -10.11 3.28 11.55
C ASN A 40 -10.87 2.91 10.27
N HIS A 41 -10.72 3.69 9.20
CA HIS A 41 -11.33 3.39 7.90
C HIS A 41 -10.80 2.06 7.33
N ALA A 42 -9.49 1.82 7.36
CA ALA A 42 -8.91 0.57 6.87
C ALA A 42 -9.39 -0.64 7.68
N LEU A 43 -9.51 -0.52 9.01
CA LEU A 43 -10.07 -1.56 9.87
C LEU A 43 -11.52 -1.88 9.49
N VAL A 44 -12.39 -0.87 9.41
CA VAL A 44 -13.81 -1.04 9.01
C VAL A 44 -13.91 -1.63 7.60
N GLN A 45 -13.09 -1.17 6.65
CA GLN A 45 -13.08 -1.68 5.29
C GLN A 45 -12.69 -3.17 5.24
N THR A 46 -11.69 -3.61 6.02
CA THR A 46 -11.39 -5.05 6.12
C THR A 46 -12.50 -5.85 6.78
N LEU A 47 -13.19 -5.28 7.77
CA LEU A 47 -14.30 -5.96 8.43
C LEU A 47 -15.48 -6.14 7.47
N VAL A 48 -15.87 -5.08 6.74
CA VAL A 48 -16.92 -5.14 5.72
C VAL A 48 -16.57 -6.15 4.62
N LYS A 49 -15.30 -6.22 4.21
CA LYS A 49 -14.82 -7.22 3.24
C LYS A 49 -15.02 -8.67 3.71
N VAL A 50 -14.86 -8.95 5.01
CA VAL A 50 -14.92 -10.32 5.57
C VAL A 50 -16.32 -10.71 6.01
N VAL A 51 -17.09 -9.76 6.54
CA VAL A 51 -18.43 -9.99 7.08
C VAL A 51 -19.53 -9.75 6.04
N GLY A 52 -19.22 -9.06 4.95
CA GLY A 52 -20.19 -8.72 3.93
C GLY A 52 -20.79 -9.96 3.26
N ASP A 53 -22.00 -10.33 3.69
CA ASP A 53 -22.96 -11.16 2.95
C ASP A 53 -23.54 -10.35 1.77
N VAL A 54 -22.68 -9.85 0.91
CA VAL A 54 -23.12 -8.98 -0.20
C VAL A 54 -23.43 -9.86 -1.39
N ALA A 55 -24.70 -9.86 -1.80
CA ALA A 55 -25.22 -10.65 -2.91
C ALA A 55 -24.60 -10.27 -4.27
N ASP A 56 -23.94 -9.11 -4.34
CA ASP A 56 -23.29 -8.57 -5.52
C ASP A 56 -21.83 -8.20 -5.19
N GLU A 57 -20.87 -8.83 -5.86
CA GLU A 57 -19.43 -8.56 -5.67
C GLU A 57 -19.03 -7.13 -6.05
N THR A 58 -19.87 -6.41 -6.80
CA THR A 58 -19.62 -5.02 -7.19
C THR A 58 -19.85 -4.01 -6.05
N GLU A 59 -20.58 -4.39 -5.01
CA GLU A 59 -20.81 -3.56 -3.81
C GLU A 59 -19.79 -3.83 -2.69
N VAL A 60 -18.97 -4.87 -2.81
CA VAL A 60 -17.95 -5.21 -1.82
C VAL A 60 -16.73 -4.30 -2.00
N PRO A 61 -16.30 -3.53 -0.97
CA PRO A 61 -15.14 -2.68 -1.10
C PRO A 61 -13.86 -3.48 -1.41
N PRO A 62 -12.85 -2.86 -2.04
CA PRO A 62 -11.55 -3.49 -2.20
C PRO A 62 -10.89 -3.69 -0.83
N LYS A 63 -9.82 -4.50 -0.79
CA LYS A 63 -8.98 -4.56 0.41
C LYS A 63 -8.25 -3.22 0.58
N PRO A 64 -7.88 -2.81 1.82
CA PRO A 64 -6.97 -1.69 1.99
C PRO A 64 -5.61 -1.96 1.33
N CYS A 65 -4.92 -0.89 0.97
CA CYS A 65 -3.61 -0.96 0.34
C CYS A 65 -2.49 -1.00 1.38
N CYS A 66 -1.44 -1.76 1.10
CA CYS A 66 -0.17 -1.69 1.82
C CYS A 66 0.61 -0.49 1.28
N VAL A 67 0.83 0.52 2.13
CA VAL A 67 1.42 1.81 1.73
C VAL A 67 2.47 2.26 2.74
N PRO A 68 3.43 3.10 2.34
CA PRO A 68 4.35 3.74 3.29
C PRO A 68 3.58 4.62 4.29
N THR A 69 3.94 4.56 5.57
CA THR A 69 3.32 5.31 6.68
C THR A 69 4.33 6.17 7.42
#